data_AF-A0A9K3N5A8-F1
#
_entry.id   AF-A0A9K3N5A8-F1
#
_cell.length_a   1.000
_cell.length_b   1.000
_cell.length_c   1.000
_cell.angle_alpha   90.00
_cell.angle_beta   90.00
_cell.angle_gamma   90.00
#
_symmetry.space_group_name_H-M   'P 1'
#
loop_
_entity.id
_entity.type
_entity.pdbx_description
1 polymer ?
#
loop_
_entity_poly.entity_id
_entity_poly.type
_entity_poly.pdbx_seq_one_letter_code
_entity_poly.pdbx_strand_id
1 'polypeptide(L)'
;MTRLDMINQCFCGESCEEILSSLEHLATQVQEKWVIDAITSMKSANPLGLKIFLRTIREGRSKNIEQCLETEYIAISNLIAGKISHNYYEVSSCFEQILG
;
A
#
# COMPACT_ATOMS: atom_id res chain seq x y z
N MET A 1 10.72 -21.58 -8.34
CA MET A 1 10.43 -20.31 -7.65
C MET A 1 9.14 -20.48 -6.87
N THR A 2 9.16 -20.25 -5.57
CA THR A 2 7.94 -20.36 -4.75
C THR A 2 7.07 -19.13 -4.92
N ARG A 3 5.81 -19.19 -4.49
CA ARG A 3 4.93 -18.02 -4.48
C ARG A 3 5.50 -16.87 -3.64
N LEU A 4 6.14 -17.19 -2.52
CA LEU A 4 6.76 -16.19 -1.65
C LEU A 4 7.94 -15.50 -2.35
N ASP A 5 8.76 -16.23 -3.09
CA ASP A 5 9.87 -15.64 -3.86
C ASP A 5 9.38 -14.65 -4.91
N MET A 6 8.30 -14.99 -5.63
CA MET A 6 7.66 -14.10 -6.61
C MET A 6 7.10 -12.83 -5.96
N ILE A 7 6.44 -12.97 -4.81
CA ILE A 7 5.92 -11.83 -4.05
C ILE A 7 7.08 -10.92 -3.62
N ASN A 8 8.13 -11.50 -3.02
CA ASN A 8 9.28 -10.72 -2.57
C ASN A 8 9.97 -9.98 -3.73
N GLN A 9 10.07 -10.62 -4.90
CA GLN A 9 10.63 -9.99 -6.09
C GLN A 9 9.79 -8.79 -6.58
N CYS A 10 8.46 -8.89 -6.58
CA CYS A 10 7.61 -7.80 -7.06
C CYS A 10 7.46 -6.66 -6.03
N PHE A 11 7.38 -6.98 -4.74
CA PHE A 11 7.08 -6.00 -3.68
C PHE A 11 8.33 -5.40 -3.02
N CYS A 12 9.53 -5.65 -3.57
CA CYS A 12 10.76 -4.99 -3.11
C CYS A 12 11.00 -3.60 -3.73
N GLY A 13 10.24 -3.21 -4.77
CA GLY A 13 10.38 -1.88 -5.39
C GLY A 13 10.10 -0.74 -4.41
N GLU A 14 10.66 0.44 -4.67
CA GLU A 14 10.60 1.65 -3.83
C GLU A 14 9.37 2.54 -4.10
N SER A 15 8.54 2.21 -5.08
CA SER A 15 7.30 2.95 -5.38
C SER A 15 6.15 2.01 -5.76
N CYS A 16 4.91 2.51 -5.70
CA CYS A 16 3.75 1.74 -6.15
C CYS A 16 3.87 1.43 -7.66
N GLU A 17 4.43 2.37 -8.41
CA GLU A 17 4.72 2.28 -9.83
C GLU A 17 5.74 1.18 -10.15
N GLU A 18 6.84 1.09 -9.39
CA GLU A 18 7.83 0.02 -9.53
C GLU A 18 7.25 -1.36 -9.18
N ILE A 19 6.42 -1.44 -8.13
CA ILE A 19 5.74 -2.69 -7.74
C ILE A 19 4.78 -3.13 -8.85
N LEU A 20 3.97 -2.21 -9.36
CA LEU A 20 3.03 -2.49 -10.44
C LEU A 20 3.75 -2.95 -11.71
N SER A 21 4.83 -2.25 -12.11
CA SER A 21 5.64 -2.63 -13.26
C SER A 21 6.26 -4.02 -13.10
N SER A 22 6.73 -4.35 -11.90
CA SER A 22 7.27 -5.67 -11.58
C SER A 22 6.22 -6.78 -11.65
N LEU A 23 5.00 -6.52 -11.19
CA LEU A 23 3.87 -7.45 -11.31
C LEU A 23 3.46 -7.65 -12.78
N GLU A 24 3.38 -6.58 -13.57
CA GLU A 24 3.07 -6.64 -15.00
C GLU A 24 4.12 -7.44 -15.77
N HIS A 25 5.41 -7.23 -15.47
CA HIS A 25 6.48 -8.04 -16.03
C HIS A 25 6.34 -9.51 -15.63
N LEU A 26 6.09 -9.81 -14.34
CA LEU A 26 5.88 -11.18 -13.86
C LEU A 26 4.70 -11.85 -14.57
N ALA A 27 3.60 -11.13 -14.81
CA ALA A 27 2.43 -11.65 -15.54
C ALA A 27 2.75 -12.09 -16.99
N THR A 28 3.82 -11.59 -17.61
CA THR A 28 4.28 -12.07 -18.92
C THR A 28 5.06 -13.38 -18.83
N GLN A 29 5.59 -13.71 -17.65
CA GLN A 29 6.46 -14.87 -17.41
C GLN A 29 5.69 -16.05 -16.81
N VAL A 30 4.64 -15.79 -16.01
CA VAL A 30 3.88 -16.82 -15.30
C VAL A 30 2.37 -16.65 -15.51
N GLN A 31 1.65 -17.77 -15.66
CA GLN A 31 0.19 -17.77 -15.81
C GLN A 31 -0.51 -18.01 -14.47
N GLU A 32 -0.14 -17.21 -13.47
CA GLU A 32 -0.63 -17.32 -12.10
C GLU A 32 -1.80 -16.35 -11.88
N LYS A 33 -2.98 -16.88 -11.52
CA LYS A 33 -4.19 -16.09 -11.30
C LYS A 33 -4.00 -14.97 -10.28
N TRP A 34 -3.27 -15.23 -9.20
CA TRP A 34 -3.06 -14.25 -8.13
C TRP A 34 -2.29 -13.00 -8.60
N VAL A 35 -1.43 -13.13 -9.63
CA VAL A 35 -0.68 -11.99 -10.19
C VAL A 35 -1.64 -11.05 -10.91
N ILE A 36 -2.55 -11.60 -11.72
CA ILE A 36 -3.59 -10.83 -12.41
C ILE A 36 -4.52 -10.15 -11.40
N ASP A 37 -4.97 -10.91 -10.38
CA ASP A 37 -5.84 -10.37 -9.33
C ASP A 37 -5.14 -9.21 -8.58
N ALA A 38 -3.83 -9.32 -8.29
CA ALA A 38 -3.06 -8.27 -7.64
C ALA A 38 -2.92 -7.00 -8.52
N ILE A 39 -2.63 -7.16 -9.82
CA ILE A 39 -2.55 -6.05 -10.78
C ILE A 39 -3.90 -5.33 -10.85
N THR A 40 -4.99 -6.08 -10.99
CA THR A 40 -6.35 -5.52 -11.04
C THR A 40 -6.67 -4.77 -9.75
N SER A 41 -6.36 -5.35 -8.58
CA SER A 41 -6.59 -4.71 -7.28
C SER A 41 -5.78 -3.42 -7.11
N MET A 42 -4.52 -3.38 -7.55
CA MET A 42 -3.72 -2.16 -7.48
C MET A 42 -4.25 -1.08 -8.42
N LYS A 43 -4.69 -1.45 -9.63
CA LYS A 43 -5.24 -0.49 -10.61
C LYS A 43 -6.61 0.06 -10.23
N SER A 44 -7.40 -0.70 -9.46
CA SER A 44 -8.72 -0.24 -8.98
C SER A 44 -8.64 0.57 -7.68
N ALA A 45 -7.55 0.48 -6.94
CA ALA A 45 -7.35 1.22 -5.70
C ALA A 45 -7.04 2.71 -5.95
N ASN A 46 -7.29 3.55 -4.94
CA ASN A 46 -6.94 4.96 -4.98
C ASN A 46 -5.39 5.13 -5.03
N PRO A 47 -4.83 5.82 -6.04
CA PRO A 47 -3.37 5.99 -6.19
C PRO A 47 -2.69 6.69 -5.01
N LEU A 48 -3.36 7.67 -4.39
CA LEU A 48 -2.83 8.36 -3.21
C LEU A 48 -2.85 7.44 -1.98
N GLY A 49 -3.94 6.70 -1.81
CA GLY A 49 -4.09 5.73 -0.73
C GLY A 49 -2.99 4.66 -0.75
N LEU A 50 -2.71 4.08 -1.92
CA LEU A 50 -1.60 3.14 -2.10
C LEU A 50 -0.25 3.74 -1.72
N LYS A 51 0.03 4.99 -2.13
CA LYS A 51 1.29 5.68 -1.83
C LYS A 51 1.46 5.95 -0.33
N ILE A 52 0.39 6.39 0.33
CA ILE A 52 0.38 6.59 1.79
C ILE A 52 0.64 5.26 2.48
N PHE A 53 -0.09 4.21 2.11
CA PHE A 53 0.04 2.88 2.72
C PHE A 53 1.45 2.30 2.57
N LEU A 54 2.02 2.37 1.36
CA LEU A 54 3.37 1.89 1.10
C LEU A 54 4.40 2.62 1.95
N ARG A 55 4.27 3.95 2.07
CA ARG A 55 5.13 4.76 2.94
C ARG A 55 4.97 4.33 4.41
N THR A 56 3.73 4.20 4.90
CA THR A 56 3.45 3.78 6.28
C THR A 56 4.10 2.45 6.61
N ILE A 57 3.95 1.42 5.75
CA ILE A 57 4.60 0.12 5.97
C ILE A 57 6.11 0.25 6.06
N ARG A 58 6.73 1.02 5.15
CA ARG A 58 8.19 1.13 5.11
C ARG A 58 8.77 1.93 6.26
N GLU A 59 8.13 3.03 6.62
CA GLU A 59 8.51 3.81 7.81
C GLU A 59 8.27 3.02 9.10
N GLY A 60 7.23 2.18 9.14
CA GLY A 60 6.94 1.31 10.28
C GLY A 60 8.04 0.28 10.55
N ARG A 61 8.81 -0.14 9.54
CA ARG A 61 9.89 -1.14 9.71
C ARG A 61 11.03 -0.66 10.61
N SER A 62 11.23 0.65 10.75
CA SER A 62 12.25 1.23 11.63
C SER A 62 11.71 1.69 12.99
N LYS A 63 10.41 1.51 13.23
CA LYS A 63 9.70 1.94 14.43
C LYS A 63 9.30 0.75 15.29
N ASN A 64 9.17 0.99 16.60
CA ASN A 64 8.47 0.06 17.47
C ASN A 64 6.94 0.27 17.36
N ILE A 65 6.16 -0.64 17.95
CA ILE A 65 4.69 -0.60 17.86
C ILE A 65 4.10 0.71 18.42
N GLU A 66 4.64 1.24 19.52
CA GLU A 66 4.17 2.47 20.14
C GLU A 66 4.37 3.67 19.19
N GLN A 67 5.55 3.76 18.57
CA GLN A 67 5.88 4.81 17.60
C GLN A 67 5.03 4.73 16.32
N CYS A 68 4.71 3.52 15.85
CA CYS A 68 3.78 3.33 14.73
C CYS A 68 2.38 3.87 15.10
N LEU A 69 1.85 3.44 16.25
CA LEU A 69 0.53 3.85 16.72
C LEU A 69 0.43 5.35 16.97
N GLU A 70 1.46 5.98 17.55
CA GLU A 70 1.51 7.42 17.74
C GLU A 70 1.47 8.16 16.38
N THR A 71 2.27 7.70 15.41
CA THR A 71 2.29 8.28 14.06
C THR A 71 0.93 8.18 13.38
N GLU A 72 0.31 6.99 13.43
CA GLU A 72 -1.01 6.73 12.85
C GLU A 72 -2.10 7.56 13.55
N TYR A 73 -2.09 7.62 14.88
CA TYR A 73 -3.04 8.41 15.66
C TYR A 73 -2.96 9.90 15.33
N ILE A 74 -1.74 10.47 15.21
CA ILE A 74 -1.56 11.88 14.84
C ILE A 74 -2.05 12.13 13.42
N ALA A 75 -1.73 11.25 12.46
CA ALA A 75 -2.17 11.37 11.08
C ALA A 75 -3.70 11.34 10.97
N ILE A 76 -4.34 10.38 11.63
CA ILE A 76 -5.80 10.22 11.69
C ILE A 76 -6.45 11.40 12.42
N SER A 77 -5.89 11.87 13.53
CA SER A 77 -6.42 13.02 14.27
C SER A 77 -6.36 14.31 13.46
N ASN A 78 -5.26 14.54 12.74
CA ASN A 78 -5.14 15.70 11.84
C ASN A 78 -6.05 15.59 10.62
N LEU A 79 -6.31 14.37 10.14
CA LEU A 79 -7.32 14.09 9.13
C LEU A 79 -8.71 14.47 9.67
N ILE A 80 -9.15 13.90 10.79
CA ILE A 80 -10.47 14.17 11.41
C ILE A 80 -10.66 15.65 11.75
N ALA A 81 -9.60 16.34 12.18
CA ALA A 81 -9.66 17.76 12.50
C ALA A 81 -9.73 18.67 11.25
N GLY A 82 -9.74 18.11 10.03
CA GLY A 82 -9.79 18.87 8.78
C GLY A 82 -8.53 19.69 8.51
N LYS A 83 -7.43 19.41 9.23
CA LYS A 83 -6.15 20.13 9.10
C LYS A 83 -5.33 19.68 7.88
N ILE A 84 -5.67 18.52 7.33
CA ILE A 84 -5.13 17.99 6.07
C ILE A 84 -6.21 18.19 5.00
N SER A 85 -5.93 19.03 4.00
CA SER A 85 -6.90 19.49 3.00
C SER A 85 -7.33 18.42 1.98
N HIS A 86 -8.56 18.58 1.49
CA HIS A 86 -9.25 18.04 0.29
C HIS A 86 -9.23 16.53 -0.07
N ASN A 87 -8.39 15.69 0.52
CA ASN A 87 -8.36 14.23 0.28
C ASN A 87 -9.11 13.43 1.38
N TYR A 88 -10.05 14.09 2.04
CA TYR A 88 -10.67 13.67 3.31
C TYR A 88 -11.43 12.33 3.22
N TYR A 89 -12.22 12.14 2.17
CA TYR A 89 -12.96 10.90 1.93
C TYR A 89 -12.05 9.76 1.45
N GLU A 90 -11.01 10.09 0.70
CA GLU A 90 -10.17 9.13 0.00
C GLU A 90 -9.21 8.39 0.94
N VAL A 91 -8.63 9.11 1.91
CA VAL A 91 -7.75 8.52 2.92
C VAL A 91 -8.55 7.70 3.93
N SER A 92 -9.74 8.17 4.34
CA SER A 92 -10.63 7.45 5.26
C SER A 92 -11.04 6.07 4.71
N SER A 93 -11.37 5.99 3.41
CA SER A 93 -11.75 4.72 2.76
C SER A 93 -10.58 3.72 2.70
N CYS A 94 -9.34 4.19 2.54
CA CYS A 94 -8.16 3.32 2.60
C CYS A 94 -7.88 2.79 4.01
N PHE A 95 -8.08 3.60 5.06
CA PHE A 95 -7.89 3.12 6.44
C PHE A 95 -8.99 2.14 6.87
N GLU A 96 -10.24 2.32 6.41
CA GLU A 96 -11.31 1.34 6.65
C GLU A 96 -11.00 -0.04 6.04
N GLN A 97 -10.32 -0.10 4.88
CA GLN A 97 -9.89 -1.36 4.26
C GLN A 97 -8.70 -2.04 4.97
N ILE A 98 -7.97 -1.32 5.83
CA ILE A 98 -6.79 -1.85 6.55
C ILE A 98 -7.18 -2.37 7.93
N LEU A 99 -8.20 -1.79 8.56
CA LEU A 99 -8.67 -2.18 9.90
C LEU A 99 -9.87 -3.16 9.86
N GLY A 100 -10.40 -3.46 8.66
CA GLY A 100 -11.53 -4.37 8.44
C GLY A 100 -11.12 -5.76 7.95
#